data_AF-A0A1E5RMN6-F1
#
_entry.id   AF-A0A1E5RMN6-F1
#
_cell.length_a   1.000
_cell.length_b   1.000
_cell.length_c   1.000
_cell.angle_alpha   90.00
_cell.angle_beta   90.00
_cell.angle_gamma   90.00
#
_symmetry.space_group_name_H-M   'P 1'
#
loop_
_entity.id
_entity.type
_entity.pdbx_description
1 polymer ?
#
loop_
_entity_poly.entity_id
_entity_poly.type
_entity_poly.pdbx_seq_one_letter_code
_entity_poly.pdbx_strand_id
1 'polypeptide(L)'
;MSDFINENPNVLDEAQLPTRNQDNDSDHYDIFQFQQDETNDNGLCSLMTSKRLSFILQDAENDKTSSSILEDIDSMKQLINLQNDFMNQRQASMDLDVSMEDEAEDRQKIDPQEIYDLIAHISDPEHPMSLGQLSIVKLEDIKISDEPDSPETRMKDLVIQITPTITHCSLATLIGLGIRVRLDRALHPKYRPTIILKPGTHQSENQVNKQLNDKERVAAACENEQLLNVIRKMLSTCK
;
A
#
# COMPACT_ATOMS: atom_id res chain seq x y z
N MET A 1 -14.50 -16.28 -34.62
CA MET A 1 -14.47 -17.34 -33.60
C MET A 1 -13.53 -16.81 -32.53
N SER A 2 -14.01 -16.67 -31.30
CA SER A 2 -13.22 -16.16 -30.17
C SER A 2 -12.35 -17.32 -29.69
N ASP A 3 -11.09 -17.32 -30.11
CA ASP A 3 -10.15 -18.38 -29.74
C ASP A 3 -9.69 -18.15 -28.28
N PHE A 4 -9.93 -19.15 -27.44
CA PHE A 4 -9.52 -19.17 -26.04
C PHE A 4 -8.04 -19.58 -25.99
N ILE A 5 -7.15 -18.72 -25.48
CA ILE A 5 -5.71 -19.04 -25.39
C ILE A 5 -5.42 -20.11 -24.32
N ASN A 6 -6.38 -20.39 -23.42
CA ASN A 6 -6.25 -21.37 -22.36
C ASN A 6 -7.54 -22.22 -22.19
N GLU A 7 -7.98 -22.85 -23.29
CA GLU A 7 -9.24 -23.61 -23.38
C GLU A 7 -9.25 -24.89 -22.51
N ASN A 8 -8.07 -25.36 -22.11
CA ASN A 8 -7.89 -26.43 -21.15
C ASN A 8 -6.69 -26.05 -20.25
N PRO A 9 -6.88 -25.14 -19.28
CA PRO A 9 -5.79 -24.77 -18.38
C PRO A 9 -5.28 -26.05 -17.75
N ASN A 10 -3.95 -26.26 -17.77
CA ASN A 10 -3.35 -27.35 -17.03
C ASN A 10 -3.55 -27.01 -15.54
N VAL A 11 -4.69 -27.46 -15.01
CA VAL A 11 -5.09 -27.24 -13.64
C VAL A 11 -4.07 -27.94 -12.78
N LEU A 12 -3.23 -27.15 -12.13
CA LEU A 12 -2.24 -27.67 -11.20
C LEU A 12 -2.95 -28.08 -9.91
N ASP A 13 -2.59 -29.23 -9.36
CA ASP A 13 -2.95 -29.55 -7.99
C ASP A 13 -2.26 -28.54 -7.05
N GLU A 14 -2.89 -28.17 -5.92
CA GLU A 14 -2.29 -27.22 -4.98
C GLU A 14 -0.88 -27.65 -4.52
N ALA A 15 -0.64 -28.96 -4.42
CA ALA A 15 0.65 -29.54 -4.06
C ALA A 15 1.75 -29.38 -5.15
N GLN A 16 1.37 -29.02 -6.38
CA GLN A 16 2.28 -28.78 -7.50
C GLN A 16 2.63 -27.30 -7.68
N LEU A 17 2.00 -26.42 -6.90
CA LEU A 17 2.36 -25.00 -6.92
C LEU A 17 3.79 -24.83 -6.38
N PRO A 18 4.62 -23.94 -6.97
CA PRO A 18 5.92 -23.59 -6.42
C PRO A 18 5.76 -23.18 -4.95
N THR A 19 6.40 -23.92 -4.06
CA THR A 19 6.41 -23.65 -2.61
C THR A 19 7.84 -23.42 -2.15
N ARG A 20 8.01 -22.63 -1.09
CA ARG A 20 9.32 -22.44 -0.47
C ARG A 20 9.85 -23.80 0.00
N ASN A 21 11.06 -24.16 -0.39
CA ASN A 21 11.73 -25.32 0.18
C ASN A 21 11.85 -25.08 1.70
N GLN A 22 11.35 -26.01 2.51
CA GLN A 22 11.58 -25.99 3.95
C GLN A 22 13.07 -26.26 4.18
N ASP A 23 13.85 -25.19 4.34
CA ASP A 23 15.15 -25.31 4.99
C ASP A 23 14.87 -25.76 6.43
N ASN A 24 15.46 -26.88 6.83
CA ASN A 24 15.33 -27.49 8.17
C ASN A 24 16.04 -26.67 9.27
N ASP A 25 16.01 -25.35 9.20
CA ASP A 25 16.53 -24.48 10.25
C ASP A 25 15.35 -23.88 11.00
N SER A 26 15.01 -24.59 12.07
CA SER A 26 14.03 -24.22 13.08
C SER A 26 14.49 -23.00 13.87
N ASP A 27 14.19 -21.79 13.38
CA ASP A 27 14.21 -20.59 14.21
C ASP A 27 12.78 -20.21 14.59
N HIS A 28 12.42 -20.71 15.76
CA HIS A 28 11.19 -20.41 16.50
C HIS A 28 11.17 -18.93 16.89
N TYR A 29 10.55 -18.08 16.07
CA TYR A 29 10.25 -16.71 16.48
C TYR A 29 9.01 -16.71 17.39
N ASP A 30 9.27 -16.70 18.70
CA ASP A 30 8.29 -16.44 19.74
C ASP A 30 7.77 -15.00 19.63
N ILE A 31 6.66 -14.83 18.90
CA ILE A 31 5.76 -13.68 19.05
C ILE A 31 5.07 -13.85 20.41
N PHE A 32 5.58 -13.22 21.47
CA PHE A 32 4.87 -12.77 22.68
C PHE A 32 5.84 -12.67 23.88
N GLN A 33 6.66 -11.61 23.93
CA GLN A 33 7.07 -11.02 25.21
C GLN A 33 6.86 -9.51 25.16
N PHE A 34 5.71 -9.09 25.68
CA PHE A 34 5.47 -7.74 26.16
C PHE A 34 6.18 -7.59 27.51
N GLN A 35 7.19 -6.72 27.58
CA GLN A 35 7.64 -6.15 28.86
C GLN A 35 7.11 -4.72 28.97
N GLN A 36 6.33 -4.51 30.02
CA GLN A 36 5.97 -3.21 30.56
C GLN A 36 7.25 -2.53 31.04
N ASP A 37 7.45 -1.27 30.68
CA ASP A 37 8.21 -0.36 31.52
C ASP A 37 7.54 1.02 31.53
N GLU A 38 6.99 1.35 32.70
CA GLU A 38 6.71 2.71 33.09
C GLU A 38 8.04 3.41 33.41
N THR A 39 8.28 4.60 32.85
CA THR A 39 8.88 5.70 33.63
C THR A 39 8.47 7.06 33.09
N ASN A 40 8.06 7.88 34.05
CA ASN A 40 7.69 9.29 34.06
C ASN A 40 8.95 10.19 34.01
N ASP A 41 8.84 11.38 33.42
CA ASP A 41 9.29 12.69 33.95
C ASP A 41 9.88 13.69 32.91
N ASN A 42 9.74 14.95 33.30
CA ASN A 42 9.63 16.21 32.59
C ASN A 42 10.91 16.83 32.00
N GLY A 43 10.71 17.57 30.89
CA GLY A 43 11.14 18.98 30.75
C GLY A 43 12.56 19.28 30.25
N LEU A 44 12.66 19.99 29.11
CA LEU A 44 13.46 21.21 28.99
C LEU A 44 13.20 21.98 27.69
N CYS A 45 12.67 23.19 27.87
CA CYS A 45 12.57 24.29 26.93
C CYS A 45 13.91 25.05 26.87
N SER A 46 14.37 25.48 25.69
CA SER A 46 15.26 26.64 25.58
C SER A 46 15.31 27.25 24.17
N LEU A 47 15.03 28.57 24.12
CA LEU A 47 15.61 29.63 23.28
C LEU A 47 15.67 29.38 21.76
N MET A 48 14.97 30.13 20.91
CA MET A 48 15.09 31.58 20.72
C MET A 48 13.92 32.09 19.88
N THR A 49 13.40 33.28 20.21
CA THR A 49 12.78 34.32 19.33
C THR A 49 11.49 34.90 19.90
N SER A 50 11.59 35.88 20.80
CA SER A 50 10.48 36.83 21.05
C SER A 50 10.92 38.12 21.76
N LYS A 51 11.81 38.89 21.11
CA LYS A 51 12.03 40.31 21.47
C LYS A 51 11.52 41.30 20.42
N ARG A 52 10.77 40.83 19.42
CA ARG A 52 10.19 41.68 18.36
C ARG A 52 8.66 41.79 18.40
N LEU A 53 7.98 40.92 19.16
CA LEU A 53 6.51 40.91 19.28
C LEU A 53 6.01 41.78 20.45
N SER A 54 6.86 42.07 21.44
CA SER A 54 6.51 42.89 22.61
C SER A 54 6.58 44.41 22.38
N PHE A 55 6.88 44.87 21.16
CA PHE A 55 7.00 46.30 20.84
C PHE A 55 5.86 46.83 19.95
N ILE A 56 4.97 45.96 19.49
CA ILE A 56 3.87 46.32 18.56
C ILE A 56 2.51 46.41 19.27
N LEU A 57 2.44 45.98 20.54
CA LEU A 57 1.21 45.99 21.34
C LEU A 57 1.29 46.97 22.53
N GLN A 58 1.78 48.20 22.30
CA GLN A 58 1.85 49.21 23.36
C GLN A 58 1.12 50.53 23.05
N ASP A 59 0.23 50.57 22.07
CA ASP A 59 -0.65 51.73 21.87
C ASP A 59 -2.05 51.30 21.42
N ALA A 60 -2.88 50.80 22.35
CA ALA A 60 -4.34 50.76 22.22
C ALA A 60 -5.04 50.41 23.56
N GLU A 61 -4.75 51.16 24.63
CA GLU A 61 -5.67 51.21 25.78
C GLU A 61 -6.62 52.40 25.62
N ASN A 62 -7.73 52.19 24.88
CA ASN A 62 -9.04 52.79 25.11
C ASN A 62 -9.94 52.56 23.88
N ASP A 63 -10.82 51.57 23.92
CA ASP A 63 -12.27 51.81 23.79
C ASP A 63 -13.06 50.51 23.98
N LYS A 64 -14.25 50.60 24.59
CA LYS A 64 -15.12 49.47 24.94
C LYS A 64 -15.89 48.88 23.74
N THR A 65 -15.28 48.85 22.55
CA THR A 65 -15.89 48.32 21.31
C THR A 65 -15.18 47.07 20.78
N SER A 66 -14.23 46.53 21.54
CA SER A 66 -13.30 45.51 21.05
C SER A 66 -13.70 44.06 21.34
N SER A 67 -14.85 43.77 21.95
CA SER A 67 -15.12 42.40 22.44
C SER A 67 -15.32 41.39 21.31
N SER A 68 -16.04 41.72 20.23
CA SER A 68 -16.27 40.73 19.15
C SER A 68 -15.05 40.54 18.27
N ILE A 69 -14.31 41.62 17.94
CA ILE A 69 -13.13 41.53 17.07
C ILE A 69 -11.98 40.82 17.78
N LEU A 70 -11.82 41.03 19.09
CA LEU A 70 -10.82 40.29 19.88
C LEU A 70 -11.19 38.81 20.01
N GLU A 71 -12.47 38.48 20.17
CA GLU A 71 -12.97 37.10 20.17
C GLU A 71 -12.74 36.41 18.80
N ASP A 72 -12.96 37.12 17.69
CA ASP A 72 -12.71 36.63 16.34
C ASP A 72 -11.21 36.39 16.08
N ILE A 73 -10.34 37.27 16.59
CA ILE A 73 -8.89 37.12 16.49
C ILE A 73 -8.40 35.92 17.31
N ASP A 74 -8.93 35.72 18.52
CA ASP A 74 -8.56 34.58 19.35
C ASP A 74 -9.10 33.25 18.78
N SER A 75 -10.29 33.28 18.17
CA SER A 75 -10.84 32.13 17.43
C SER A 75 -9.98 31.78 16.20
N MET A 76 -9.48 32.77 15.46
CA MET A 76 -8.53 32.54 14.36
C MET A 76 -7.18 31.99 14.84
N LYS A 77 -6.63 32.48 15.96
CA LYS A 77 -5.40 31.93 16.54
C LYS A 77 -5.59 30.48 16.96
N GLN A 78 -6.75 30.14 17.52
CA GLN A 78 -7.08 28.78 17.92
C GLN A 78 -7.17 27.83 16.70
N LEU A 79 -7.77 28.29 15.60
CA LEU A 79 -7.78 27.55 14.32
C LEU A 79 -6.38 27.37 13.73
N ILE A 80 -5.53 28.41 13.76
CA ILE A 80 -4.15 28.35 13.28
C ILE A 80 -3.33 27.36 14.13
N ASN A 81 -3.50 27.37 15.45
CA ASN A 81 -2.84 26.41 16.33
C ASN A 81 -3.31 24.97 16.07
N LEU A 82 -4.62 24.74 15.88
CA LEU A 82 -5.15 23.43 15.50
C LEU A 82 -4.60 22.96 14.15
N GLN A 83 -4.47 23.87 13.18
CA GLN A 83 -3.88 23.55 11.88
C GLN A 83 -2.39 23.24 12.00
N ASN A 84 -1.66 23.97 12.84
CA ASN A 84 -0.25 23.70 13.13
C ASN A 84 -0.05 22.39 13.89
N ASP A 85 -0.92 22.06 14.84
CA ASP A 85 -0.92 20.77 15.55
C ASP A 85 -1.22 19.62 14.58
N PHE A 86 -2.14 19.81 13.62
CA PHE A 86 -2.43 18.83 12.58
C PHE A 86 -1.27 18.64 11.58
N MET A 87 -0.51 19.70 11.31
CA MET A 87 0.70 19.64 10.49
C MET A 87 1.88 19.01 11.26
N ASN A 88 2.05 19.35 12.54
CA ASN A 88 3.06 18.78 13.42
C ASN A 88 2.78 17.30 13.75
N GLN A 89 1.52 16.87 13.90
CA GLN A 89 1.18 15.45 14.03
C GLN A 89 1.52 14.68 12.74
N ARG A 90 1.29 15.27 11.56
CA ARG A 90 1.68 14.65 10.29
C ARG A 90 3.20 14.58 10.11
N GLN A 91 3.93 15.64 10.48
CA GLN A 91 5.39 15.62 10.47
C GLN A 91 5.96 14.65 11.52
N ALA A 92 5.44 14.61 12.74
CA ALA A 92 5.85 13.64 13.75
C ALA A 92 5.57 12.19 13.32
N SER A 93 4.47 11.93 12.61
CA SER A 93 4.19 10.61 12.03
C SER A 93 5.11 10.24 10.86
N MET A 94 5.65 11.23 10.13
CA MET A 94 6.65 11.01 9.08
C MET A 94 8.08 10.88 9.66
N ASP A 95 8.42 11.64 10.70
CA ASP A 95 9.76 11.66 11.29
C ASP A 95 10.03 10.46 12.23
N LEU A 96 8.98 9.88 12.83
CA LEU A 96 9.08 8.58 13.54
C LEU A 96 9.26 7.40 12.58
N ASP A 97 8.90 7.54 11.31
CA ASP A 97 9.11 6.50 10.28
C ASP A 97 10.53 6.56 9.67
N VAL A 98 11.22 7.71 9.80
CA VAL A 98 12.55 7.96 9.22
C VAL A 98 13.69 7.64 10.21
N SER A 99 13.42 7.52 11.52
CA SER A 99 14.46 7.34 12.55
C SER A 99 14.58 5.93 13.13
N MET A 100 13.76 4.97 12.68
CA MET A 100 13.89 3.54 13.04
C MET A 100 14.42 2.67 11.88
N GLU A 101 15.09 3.25 10.88
CA GLU A 101 15.51 2.51 9.68
C GLU A 101 16.91 1.88 9.73
N ASP A 102 17.73 2.15 10.76
CA ASP A 102 19.14 1.70 10.81
C ASP A 102 19.47 0.61 11.86
N GLU A 103 18.49 0.09 12.62
CA GLU A 103 18.71 -1.04 13.56
C GLU A 103 17.74 -2.23 13.35
N ALA A 104 17.21 -2.41 12.13
CA ALA A 104 16.39 -3.56 11.76
C ALA A 104 16.74 -4.14 10.38
N GLU A 105 18.05 -4.23 10.07
CA GLU A 105 18.55 -4.88 8.84
C GLU A 105 18.21 -6.38 8.72
N ASP A 106 17.58 -6.97 9.74
CA ASP A 106 17.15 -8.37 9.76
C ASP A 106 15.67 -8.61 9.36
N ARG A 107 14.92 -7.57 8.96
CA ARG A 107 13.64 -7.84 8.27
C ARG A 107 13.96 -8.41 6.89
N GLN A 108 13.77 -9.73 6.72
CA GLN A 108 14.00 -10.45 5.48
C GLN A 108 13.42 -9.66 4.28
N LYS A 109 14.25 -9.48 3.25
CA LYS A 109 13.82 -8.83 2.01
C LYS A 109 12.72 -9.67 1.37
N ILE A 110 11.68 -9.00 0.86
CA ILE A 110 10.59 -9.69 0.15
C ILE A 110 11.13 -10.34 -1.12
N ASP A 111 10.95 -11.65 -1.21
CA ASP A 111 11.36 -12.47 -2.35
C ASP A 111 10.22 -12.59 -3.39
N PRO A 112 10.51 -12.87 -4.67
CA PRO A 112 9.46 -13.15 -5.68
C PRO A 112 8.52 -14.29 -5.30
N GLN A 113 9.01 -15.28 -4.55
CA GLN A 113 8.20 -16.40 -4.05
C GLN A 113 7.15 -15.93 -3.03
N GLU A 114 7.49 -14.99 -2.15
CA GLU A 114 6.54 -14.44 -1.18
C GLU A 114 5.40 -13.70 -1.90
N ILE A 115 5.74 -12.93 -2.93
CA ILE A 115 4.75 -12.27 -3.80
C ILE A 115 3.86 -13.30 -4.49
N TYR A 116 4.44 -14.40 -4.99
CA TYR A 116 3.67 -15.48 -5.59
C TYR A 116 2.69 -16.09 -4.60
N ASP A 117 3.13 -16.42 -3.39
CA ASP A 117 2.30 -17.05 -2.36
C ASP A 117 1.11 -16.15 -1.96
N LEU A 118 1.32 -14.82 -1.93
CA LEU A 118 0.28 -13.82 -1.63
C LEU A 118 -0.85 -13.78 -2.68
N ILE A 119 -0.51 -13.99 -3.97
CA ILE A 119 -1.45 -13.80 -5.08
C ILE A 119 -1.94 -15.11 -5.71
N ALA A 120 -1.21 -16.22 -5.53
CA ALA A 120 -1.54 -17.52 -6.10
C ALA A 120 -2.88 -18.04 -5.58
N HIS A 121 -3.21 -17.79 -4.31
CA HIS A 121 -4.41 -18.26 -3.62
C HIS A 121 -5.67 -17.39 -3.84
N ILE A 122 -5.55 -16.29 -4.60
CA ILE A 122 -6.70 -15.49 -4.99
C ILE A 122 -7.63 -16.39 -5.82
N SER A 123 -8.93 -16.38 -5.51
CA SER A 123 -9.93 -17.13 -6.29
C SER A 123 -10.29 -16.39 -7.57
N ASP A 124 -10.47 -17.14 -8.64
CA ASP A 124 -11.05 -16.61 -9.88
C ASP A 124 -12.53 -16.22 -9.68
N PRO A 125 -13.02 -15.13 -10.31
CA PRO A 125 -14.42 -14.71 -10.16
C PRO A 125 -15.43 -15.64 -10.86
N GLU A 126 -15.02 -16.41 -11.87
CA GLU A 126 -15.88 -17.34 -12.62
C GLU A 126 -15.69 -18.80 -12.20
N HIS A 127 -14.48 -19.19 -11.78
CA HIS A 127 -14.14 -20.57 -11.45
C HIS A 127 -13.84 -20.77 -9.95
N PRO A 128 -14.16 -21.94 -9.37
CA PRO A 128 -13.85 -22.27 -7.98
C PRO A 128 -12.36 -22.62 -7.76
N MET A 129 -11.48 -22.07 -8.59
CA MET A 129 -10.05 -22.36 -8.64
C MET A 129 -9.25 -21.09 -8.38
N SER A 130 -8.05 -21.24 -7.85
CA SER A 130 -7.15 -20.12 -7.60
C SER A 130 -6.38 -19.69 -8.86
N LEU A 131 -5.90 -18.44 -8.87
CA LEU A 131 -5.13 -17.89 -9.99
C LEU A 131 -3.84 -18.69 -10.25
N GLY A 132 -3.23 -19.25 -9.21
CA GLY A 132 -2.07 -20.14 -9.33
C GLY A 132 -2.42 -21.45 -10.04
N GLN A 133 -3.54 -22.08 -9.67
CA GLN A 133 -3.98 -23.34 -10.30
C GLN A 133 -4.36 -23.17 -11.76
N LEU A 134 -4.91 -22.03 -12.14
CA LEU A 134 -5.24 -21.69 -13.53
C LEU A 134 -4.03 -21.22 -14.35
N SER A 135 -2.84 -21.18 -13.77
CA SER A 135 -1.62 -20.65 -14.39
C SER A 135 -1.76 -19.20 -14.88
N ILE A 136 -2.67 -18.43 -14.27
CA ILE A 136 -2.87 -17.01 -14.57
C ILE A 136 -1.68 -16.21 -14.04
N VAL A 137 -1.16 -16.62 -12.89
CA VAL A 137 0.08 -16.09 -12.28
C VAL A 137 1.12 -17.20 -12.26
N LYS A 138 2.37 -16.86 -12.59
CA LYS A 138 3.53 -17.75 -12.51
C LYS A 138 4.68 -17.07 -11.78
N LEU A 139 5.50 -17.87 -11.09
CA LEU A 139 6.67 -17.36 -10.37
C LEU A 139 7.67 -16.67 -11.31
N GLU A 140 7.88 -17.20 -12.52
CA GLU A 140 8.76 -16.63 -13.55
C GLU A 140 8.34 -15.24 -14.06
N ASP A 141 7.06 -14.91 -13.88
CA ASP A 141 6.43 -13.69 -14.39
C ASP A 141 6.41 -12.56 -13.32
N ILE A 142 7.04 -12.78 -12.15
CA ILE A 142 7.15 -11.81 -11.05
C ILE A 142 8.58 -11.27 -10.98
N LYS A 143 8.73 -9.94 -11.00
CA LYS A 143 10.02 -9.25 -10.94
C LYS A 143 10.00 -8.13 -9.90
N ILE A 144 11.03 -8.07 -9.07
CA ILE A 144 11.22 -7.04 -8.04
C ILE A 144 12.48 -6.26 -8.42
N SER A 145 12.39 -4.93 -8.43
CA SER A 145 13.56 -4.07 -8.59
C SER A 145 14.28 -3.94 -7.25
N ASP A 146 15.53 -4.38 -7.22
CA ASP A 146 16.40 -4.23 -6.05
C ASP A 146 17.13 -2.89 -6.01
N GLU A 147 17.21 -2.19 -7.14
CA GLU A 147 17.85 -0.89 -7.24
C GLU A 147 16.89 0.21 -6.74
N PRO A 148 17.28 1.03 -5.74
CA PRO A 148 16.49 2.17 -5.31
C PRO A 148 16.48 3.25 -6.41
N ASP A 149 15.30 3.76 -6.75
CA ASP A 149 15.13 4.86 -7.72
C ASP A 149 15.93 6.12 -7.36
N SER A 150 16.15 6.36 -6.07
CA SER A 150 17.01 7.43 -5.55
C SER A 150 17.44 7.12 -4.12
N PRO A 151 18.62 7.60 -3.70
CA PRO A 151 19.11 7.44 -2.32
C PRO A 151 18.16 8.04 -1.27
N GLU A 152 17.31 8.99 -1.67
CA GLU A 152 16.36 9.69 -0.80
C GLU A 152 14.97 9.03 -0.78
N THR A 153 14.67 8.12 -1.70
CA THR A 153 13.36 7.46 -1.81
C THR A 153 13.57 5.96 -2.00
N ARG A 154 13.47 5.20 -0.90
CA ARG A 154 13.58 3.73 -0.87
C ARG A 154 12.36 3.02 -1.47
N MET A 155 11.88 3.49 -2.62
CA MET A 155 10.80 2.85 -3.37
C MET A 155 11.32 1.67 -4.18
N LYS A 156 10.53 0.59 -4.24
CA LYS A 156 10.82 -0.61 -5.02
C LYS A 156 9.71 -0.85 -6.03
N ASP A 157 10.10 -1.03 -7.29
CA ASP A 157 9.16 -1.40 -8.34
C ASP A 157 8.93 -2.91 -8.37
N LEU A 158 7.66 -3.29 -8.49
CA LEU A 158 7.23 -4.68 -8.51
C LEU A 158 6.40 -4.90 -9.77
N VAL A 159 6.93 -5.67 -10.72
CA VAL A 159 6.27 -5.95 -12.00
C VAL A 159 5.74 -7.37 -11.98
N ILE A 160 4.44 -7.52 -12.23
CA ILE A 160 3.77 -8.82 -12.31
C ILE A 160 3.13 -8.96 -13.68
N GLN A 161 3.50 -10.03 -14.39
CA GLN A 161 2.86 -10.39 -15.64
C GLN A 161 1.77 -11.44 -15.40
N ILE A 162 0.58 -11.20 -15.94
CA ILE A 162 -0.55 -12.12 -15.83
C ILE A 162 -1.01 -12.60 -17.20
N THR A 163 -1.45 -13.86 -17.26
CA THR A 163 -1.96 -14.49 -18.47
C THR A 163 -3.46 -14.77 -18.30
N PRO A 164 -4.35 -13.97 -18.91
CA PRO A 164 -5.79 -14.22 -18.82
C PRO A 164 -6.14 -15.53 -19.53
N THR A 165 -7.18 -16.20 -19.04
CA THR A 165 -7.69 -17.46 -19.64
C THR A 165 -8.39 -17.23 -20.98
N ILE A 166 -8.94 -16.03 -21.20
CA ILE A 166 -9.73 -15.65 -22.37
C ILE A 166 -9.24 -14.32 -22.97
N THR A 167 -9.16 -14.26 -24.30
CA THR A 167 -8.58 -13.15 -25.09
C THR A 167 -9.44 -11.90 -25.23
N HIS A 168 -10.71 -12.00 -24.84
CA HIS A 168 -11.74 -10.97 -25.03
C HIS A 168 -12.48 -10.62 -23.73
N CYS A 169 -11.86 -10.86 -22.58
CA CYS A 169 -12.58 -10.89 -21.31
C CYS A 169 -12.37 -9.61 -20.49
N SER A 170 -13.48 -9.00 -20.06
CA SER A 170 -13.47 -7.90 -19.10
C SER A 170 -12.96 -8.33 -17.72
N LEU A 171 -12.97 -9.64 -17.42
CA LEU A 171 -12.45 -10.18 -16.17
C LEU A 171 -10.94 -10.09 -16.05
N ALA A 172 -10.20 -9.93 -17.15
CA ALA A 172 -8.77 -9.66 -17.08
C ALA A 172 -8.47 -8.41 -16.24
N THR A 173 -9.31 -7.37 -16.38
CA THR A 173 -9.23 -6.15 -15.55
C THR A 173 -9.61 -6.42 -14.11
N LEU A 174 -10.60 -7.29 -13.86
CA LEU A 174 -11.04 -7.62 -12.50
C LEU A 174 -10.00 -8.45 -11.74
N ILE A 175 -9.39 -9.42 -12.42
CA ILE A 175 -8.28 -10.22 -11.89
C ILE A 175 -7.09 -9.31 -11.58
N GLY A 176 -6.70 -8.44 -12.51
CA GLY A 176 -5.64 -7.46 -12.27
C GLY A 176 -5.95 -6.53 -11.09
N LEU A 177 -7.18 -6.06 -10.97
CA LEU A 177 -7.61 -5.21 -9.85
C LEU A 177 -7.59 -5.98 -8.51
N GLY A 178 -8.00 -7.25 -8.50
CA GLY A 178 -7.92 -8.11 -7.31
C GLY A 178 -6.48 -8.31 -6.84
N ILE A 179 -5.56 -8.59 -7.76
CA ILE A 179 -4.12 -8.70 -7.47
C ILE A 179 -3.59 -7.36 -6.92
N ARG A 180 -3.94 -6.24 -7.55
CA ARG A 180 -3.53 -4.90 -7.12
C ARG A 180 -3.93 -4.64 -5.67
N VAL A 181 -5.22 -4.85 -5.36
CA VAL A 181 -5.77 -4.64 -4.03
C VAL A 181 -5.16 -5.59 -3.00
N ARG A 182 -4.87 -6.85 -3.36
CA ARG A 182 -4.20 -7.80 -2.46
C ARG A 182 -2.81 -7.32 -2.07
N LEU A 183 -2.02 -6.89 -3.05
CA LEU A 183 -0.64 -6.45 -2.85
C LEU A 183 -0.57 -5.12 -2.12
N ASP A 184 -1.43 -4.15 -2.48
CA ASP A 184 -1.50 -2.86 -1.79
C ASP A 184 -1.92 -3.01 -0.31
N ARG A 185 -2.62 -4.10 0.05
CA ARG A 185 -2.98 -4.43 1.45
C ARG A 185 -1.92 -5.25 2.20
N ALA A 186 -1.14 -6.08 1.50
CA ALA A 186 -0.15 -6.96 2.11
C ALA A 186 1.24 -6.34 2.22
N LEU A 187 1.63 -5.56 1.22
CA LEU A 187 2.98 -5.03 1.10
C LEU A 187 3.09 -3.65 1.76
N HIS A 188 4.31 -3.33 2.19
CA HIS A 188 4.64 -1.99 2.65
C HIS A 188 4.44 -0.96 1.51
N PRO A 189 3.98 0.28 1.78
CA PRO A 189 3.79 1.34 0.77
C PRO A 189 5.03 1.71 -0.07
N LYS A 190 6.21 1.20 0.30
CA LYS A 190 7.46 1.32 -0.47
C LYS A 190 7.41 0.52 -1.78
N TYR A 191 6.60 -0.54 -1.85
CA TYR A 191 6.46 -1.37 -3.04
C TYR A 191 5.40 -0.79 -3.97
N ARG A 192 5.75 -0.60 -5.25
CA ARG A 192 4.85 -0.09 -6.28
C ARG A 192 4.49 -1.22 -7.26
N PRO A 193 3.37 -1.91 -7.05
CA PRO A 193 2.92 -2.95 -7.97
C PRO A 193 2.50 -2.36 -9.32
N THR A 194 3.04 -2.93 -10.39
CA THR A 194 2.72 -2.67 -11.79
C THR A 194 2.26 -3.98 -12.40
N ILE A 195 1.01 -4.02 -12.85
CA ILE A 195 0.39 -5.25 -13.36
C ILE A 195 0.25 -5.12 -14.87
N ILE A 196 0.72 -6.14 -15.58
CA ILE A 196 0.84 -6.14 -17.04
C ILE A 196 0.30 -7.46 -17.56
N LEU A 197 -0.56 -7.41 -18.57
CA LEU A 197 -0.94 -8.59 -19.34
C LEU A 197 0.23 -9.03 -20.21
N LYS A 198 0.51 -10.34 -20.22
CA LYS A 198 1.58 -10.91 -21.04
C LYS A 198 1.30 -10.61 -22.53
N PRO A 199 2.30 -10.18 -23.31
CA PRO A 199 2.07 -9.71 -24.68
C PRO A 199 1.46 -10.81 -25.56
N GLY A 200 0.44 -10.45 -26.34
CA GLY A 200 -0.26 -11.37 -27.24
C GLY A 200 -1.30 -12.27 -26.57
N THR A 201 -1.55 -12.12 -25.27
CA THR A 201 -2.54 -12.92 -24.53
C THR A 201 -3.95 -12.30 -24.48
N HIS A 202 -4.09 -11.03 -24.84
CA HIS A 202 -5.37 -10.33 -24.84
C HIS A 202 -5.44 -9.28 -25.96
N GLN A 203 -6.58 -9.16 -26.63
CA GLN A 203 -6.71 -8.27 -27.79
C GLN A 203 -6.65 -6.78 -27.43
N SER A 204 -7.08 -6.44 -26.23
CA SER A 204 -7.04 -5.06 -25.70
C SER A 204 -5.99 -4.90 -24.58
N GLU A 205 -4.87 -5.62 -24.68
CA GLU A 205 -3.80 -5.62 -23.67
C GLU A 205 -3.37 -4.20 -23.26
N ASN A 206 -3.12 -3.32 -24.22
CA ASN A 206 -2.64 -1.95 -23.96
C ASN A 206 -3.68 -1.12 -23.20
N GLN A 207 -4.95 -1.31 -23.51
CA GLN A 207 -6.04 -0.61 -22.84
C GLN A 207 -6.18 -1.10 -21.40
N VAL A 208 -6.16 -2.41 -21.18
CA VAL A 208 -6.28 -2.98 -19.83
C VAL A 208 -5.05 -2.62 -18.98
N ASN A 209 -3.84 -2.74 -19.52
CA ASN A 209 -2.61 -2.32 -18.85
C ASN A 209 -2.66 -0.86 -18.44
N LYS A 210 -3.17 0.02 -19.31
CA LYS A 210 -3.34 1.44 -18.97
C LYS A 210 -4.36 1.64 -17.85
N GLN A 211 -5.46 0.89 -17.85
CA GLN A 211 -6.49 0.98 -16.81
C GLN A 211 -5.98 0.50 -15.43
N LEU A 212 -5.23 -0.60 -15.40
CA LEU A 212 -4.71 -1.19 -14.16
C LEU A 212 -3.59 -0.37 -13.51
N ASN A 213 -2.87 0.42 -14.31
CA ASN A 213 -1.76 1.26 -13.83
C ASN A 213 -2.15 2.74 -13.65
N ASP A 214 -3.41 3.09 -13.91
CA ASP A 214 -3.97 4.42 -13.62
C ASP A 214 -4.50 4.45 -12.18
N LYS A 215 -3.77 5.17 -11.32
CA LYS A 215 -4.05 5.24 -9.87
C LYS A 215 -5.42 5.83 -9.56
N GLU A 216 -5.84 6.86 -10.29
CA GLU A 216 -7.13 7.51 -10.05
C GLU A 216 -8.28 6.58 -10.44
N ARG A 217 -8.13 5.85 -11.55
CA ARG A 217 -9.11 4.84 -11.96
C ARG A 217 -9.21 3.68 -11.00
N VAL A 218 -8.09 3.18 -10.49
CA VAL A 218 -8.07 2.10 -9.50
C VAL A 218 -8.73 2.55 -8.19
N ALA A 219 -8.44 3.78 -7.73
CA ALA A 219 -9.06 4.33 -6.55
C ALA A 219 -10.59 4.45 -6.70
N ALA A 220 -11.06 5.00 -7.83
CA ALA A 220 -12.49 5.09 -8.12
C ALA A 220 -13.18 3.72 -8.23
N ALA A 221 -12.49 2.70 -8.74
CA ALA A 221 -13.01 1.33 -8.79
C ALA A 221 -13.16 0.72 -7.40
N CYS A 222 -12.26 1.05 -6.46
CA CYS A 222 -12.33 0.62 -5.06
C CYS A 222 -13.47 1.27 -4.27
N GLU A 223 -13.97 2.44 -4.70
CA GLU A 223 -15.15 3.10 -4.12
C GLU A 223 -16.47 2.49 -4.61
N ASN A 224 -16.46 1.74 -5.72
CA ASN A 224 -17.63 1.04 -6.21
C ASN A 224 -17.90 -0.23 -5.40
N GLU A 225 -18.98 -0.22 -4.60
CA GLU A 225 -19.37 -1.33 -3.73
C GLU A 225 -19.57 -2.66 -4.49
N GLN A 226 -20.09 -2.63 -5.72
CA GLN A 226 -20.34 -3.86 -6.49
C GLN A 226 -19.02 -4.53 -6.87
N LEU A 227 -18.06 -3.76 -7.41
CA LEU A 227 -16.74 -4.25 -7.76
C LEU A 227 -16.00 -4.73 -6.51
N LEU A 228 -16.07 -3.95 -5.44
CA LEU A 228 -15.42 -4.27 -4.17
C LEU A 228 -15.97 -5.57 -3.56
N ASN A 229 -17.27 -5.84 -3.68
CA ASN A 229 -17.86 -7.10 -3.19
C ASN A 229 -17.36 -8.31 -3.97
N VAL A 230 -17.20 -8.20 -5.28
CA VAL A 230 -16.61 -9.28 -6.08
C VAL A 230 -15.14 -9.48 -5.72
N ILE A 231 -14.37 -8.40 -5.59
CA ILE A 231 -12.96 -8.46 -5.16
C ILE A 231 -12.85 -9.08 -3.76
N ARG A 232 -13.69 -8.70 -2.79
CA ARG A 232 -13.73 -9.30 -1.45
C ARG A 232 -13.98 -10.81 -1.53
N LYS A 233 -14.88 -11.26 -2.40
CA LYS A 233 -15.12 -12.69 -2.62
C LYS A 233 -13.87 -13.39 -3.18
N MET A 234 -13.22 -12.80 -4.17
CA MET A 234 -11.97 -13.33 -4.74
C MET A 234 -10.85 -13.44 -3.69
N LEU A 235 -10.76 -12.46 -2.79
CA LEU A 235 -9.76 -12.41 -1.73
C LEU A 235 -10.11 -13.26 -0.50
N SER A 236 -11.34 -13.78 -0.38
CA SER A 236 -11.78 -14.53 0.80
C SER A 236 -11.03 -15.86 1.02
N THR A 237 -10.43 -16.41 -0.04
CA THR A 237 -9.63 -17.64 0.00
C THR A 237 -8.14 -17.40 0.23
N CYS A 238 -7.71 -16.15 0.27
CA CYS A 238 -6.32 -15.80 0.52
C CYS A 238 -5.96 -16.13 1.97
N LYS A 239 -4.85 -16.86 2.15
CA LYS A 239 -4.23 -17.12 3.46
C LYS A 239 -3.28 -15.99 3.84
#